data_AF-A0A4Q4CPU1-F1
#
_entry.id   AF-A0A4Q4CPU1-F1
#
_cell.length_a   1.000
_cell.length_b   1.000
_cell.length_c   1.000
_cell.angle_alpha   90.00
_cell.angle_beta   90.00
_cell.angle_gamma   90.00
#
_symmetry.space_group_name_H-M   'P 1'
#
loop_
_entity.id
_entity.type
_entity.pdbx_description
1 polymer ?
#
loop_
_entity_poly.entity_id
_entity_poly.type
_entity_poly.pdbx_seq_one_letter_code
_entity_poly.pdbx_strand_id
1 'polypeptide(L)'
;MLDDAGHAPGGEEVQQHRPVAVASVAGLGFYAMLRGMGTGSYDPRGVPSALLGKPAPGFDLPPLEGAERPAVTSADLRGDRPVLLNFFASWCVPCVIEHPQLMKMMRDGVAVL
;
A
#
# COMPACT_ATOMS: atom_id res chain seq x y z
N MET A 1 -16.56 71.92 27.73
CA MET A 1 -15.14 72.02 27.33
C MET A 1 -14.51 70.71 27.74
N LEU A 2 -14.55 69.76 26.81
CA LEU A 2 -13.38 69.22 26.09
C LEU A 2 -12.69 68.19 27.00
N ASP A 3 -13.04 66.91 26.91
CA ASP A 3 -12.49 65.91 25.99
C ASP A 3 -11.53 65.01 26.77
N ASP A 4 -11.83 63.72 26.85
CA ASP A 4 -11.05 62.69 26.16
C ASP A 4 -11.50 61.31 26.63
N ALA A 5 -12.07 60.58 25.67
CA ALA A 5 -12.56 59.22 25.79
C ALA A 5 -11.39 58.24 25.96
N GLY A 6 -11.67 57.16 26.69
CA GLY A 6 -10.74 56.09 26.99
C GLY A 6 -10.01 55.52 25.78
N HIS A 7 -8.69 55.45 25.91
CA HIS A 7 -7.82 54.63 25.08
C HIS A 7 -7.65 53.27 25.75
N ALA A 8 -8.29 52.23 25.20
CA ALA A 8 -8.00 50.85 25.53
C ALA A 8 -7.01 50.29 24.48
N PRO A 9 -5.78 49.88 24.86
CA PRO A 9 -4.90 49.16 23.96
C PRO A 9 -5.12 47.65 24.17
N GLY A 10 -5.59 46.93 23.16
CA GLY A 10 -5.65 45.46 23.27
C GLY A 10 -6.51 44.67 22.30
N GLY A 11 -7.00 45.26 21.19
CA GLY A 11 -7.97 44.60 20.31
C GLY A 11 -7.46 44.08 18.95
N GLU A 12 -6.30 44.53 18.46
CA GLU A 12 -5.90 44.32 17.05
C GLU A 12 -4.86 43.22 16.80
N GLU A 13 -3.97 42.93 17.75
CA GLU A 13 -2.94 41.88 17.59
C GLU A 13 -3.51 40.45 17.52
N VAL A 14 -4.76 40.22 17.94
CA VAL A 14 -5.32 38.86 17.96
C VAL A 14 -5.95 38.46 16.61
N GLN A 15 -6.35 39.42 15.75
CA GLN A 15 -7.06 39.11 14.49
C GLN A 15 -6.11 38.85 13.32
N GLN A 16 -4.97 39.55 13.25
CA GLN A 16 -4.02 39.48 12.12
C GLN A 16 -3.17 38.20 12.09
N HIS A 17 -3.00 37.54 13.24
CA HIS A 17 -2.15 36.35 13.39
C HIS A 17 -2.93 35.03 13.21
N ARG A 18 -4.27 35.09 13.12
CA ARG A 18 -5.14 33.92 12.94
C ARG A 18 -4.86 33.11 11.66
N PRO A 19 -4.76 33.72 10.46
CA PRO A 19 -4.48 32.95 9.25
C PRO A 19 -3.06 32.38 9.23
N VAL A 20 -2.08 33.11 9.77
CA VAL A 20 -0.70 32.63 9.88
C VAL A 20 -0.60 31.46 10.85
N ALA A 21 -1.21 31.55 12.03
CA ALA A 21 -1.24 30.46 13.00
C ALA A 21 -1.94 29.21 12.45
N VAL A 22 -3.07 29.37 11.76
CA VAL A 22 -3.77 28.24 11.11
C VAL A 22 -2.92 27.60 10.02
N ALA A 23 -2.27 28.39 9.17
CA ALA A 23 -1.38 27.89 8.12
C ALA A 23 -0.16 27.15 8.71
N SER A 24 0.45 27.69 9.78
CA SER A 24 1.56 27.03 10.47
C SER A 24 1.14 25.70 11.10
N VAL A 25 -0.02 25.64 11.77
CA VAL A 25 -0.54 24.40 12.36
C VAL A 25 -0.87 23.37 11.28
N ALA A 26 -1.52 23.79 10.19
CA ALA A 26 -1.83 22.91 9.07
C ALA A 26 -0.56 22.39 8.39
N GLY A 27 0.44 23.25 8.17
CA GLY A 27 1.73 22.89 7.60
C GLY A 27 2.52 21.93 8.49
N LEU A 28 2.57 22.18 9.80
CA LEU A 28 3.22 21.29 10.77
C LEU A 28 2.50 19.94 10.86
N GLY A 29 1.17 19.93 10.85
CA GLY A 29 0.36 18.70 10.84
C GLY A 29 0.57 17.89 9.56
N PHE A 30 0.56 18.55 8.41
CA PHE A 30 0.83 17.90 7.12
C PHE A 30 2.27 17.36 7.05
N TYR A 31 3.26 18.14 7.51
CA TYR A 31 4.64 17.69 7.60
C TYR A 31 4.80 16.47 8.52
N ALA A 32 4.17 16.49 9.70
CA ALA A 32 4.17 15.36 10.63
C ALA A 32 3.52 14.12 10.01
N MET A 33 2.40 14.27 9.29
CA MET A 33 1.77 13.19 8.52
C MET A 33 2.70 12.62 7.45
N LEU A 34 3.33 13.48 6.63
CA LEU A 34 4.27 13.04 5.58
C LEU A 34 5.47 12.30 6.19
N ARG A 35 6.02 12.78 7.30
CA ARG A 35 7.10 12.11 8.03
C ARG A 35 6.65 10.79 8.65
N GLY A 36 5.41 10.70 9.12
CA GLY A 36 4.79 9.46 9.61
C GLY A 36 4.62 8.40 8.51
N MET A 37 4.23 8.80 7.30
CA MET A 37 4.14 7.88 6.16
C MET A 37 5.51 7.39 5.70
N GLY A 38 6.53 8.25 5.72
CA GLY A 38 7.91 7.87 5.38
C GLY A 38 8.62 7.01 6.44
N THR A 39 8.07 6.91 7.65
CA THR A 39 8.55 6.06 8.74
C THR A 39 7.61 4.88 9.02
N GLY A 40 6.55 4.72 8.23
CA GLY A 40 5.61 3.62 8.37
C GLY A 40 6.34 2.29 8.33
N SER A 41 6.19 1.49 9.38
CA SER A 41 6.68 0.11 9.44
C SER A 41 5.82 -0.75 8.53
N TYR A 42 6.00 -0.61 7.22
CA TYR A 42 5.52 -1.61 6.28
C TYR A 42 6.36 -2.86 6.50
N ASP A 43 5.90 -3.75 7.38
CA ASP A 43 6.41 -5.11 7.42
C ASP A 43 5.68 -5.86 6.29
N PRO A 44 6.34 -6.18 5.17
CA PRO A 44 5.73 -6.99 4.11
C PRO A 44 5.28 -8.37 4.60
N ARG A 45 5.75 -8.81 5.78
CA ARG A 45 5.35 -10.06 6.45
C ARG A 45 4.25 -9.84 7.50
N GLY A 46 3.83 -8.59 7.71
CA GLY A 46 2.84 -8.19 8.70
C GLY A 46 1.39 -8.44 8.27
N VAL A 47 1.15 -8.87 7.02
CA VAL A 47 -0.17 -9.30 6.55
C VAL A 47 -0.35 -10.78 6.91
N PRO A 48 -1.14 -11.12 7.95
CA PRO A 48 -1.32 -12.51 8.35
C PRO A 48 -2.08 -13.28 7.27
N SER A 49 -1.53 -14.43 6.85
CA SER A 49 -2.24 -15.32 5.94
C SER A 49 -3.33 -16.08 6.69
N ALA A 50 -4.59 -15.83 6.32
CA ALA A 50 -5.76 -16.50 6.90
C ALA A 50 -5.89 -17.99 6.50
N LEU A 51 -5.04 -18.45 5.56
CA LEU A 51 -5.09 -19.79 4.94
C LEU A 51 -3.92 -20.69 5.34
N LEU A 52 -3.06 -20.29 6.28
CA LEU A 52 -2.01 -21.18 6.79
C LEU A 52 -2.62 -22.46 7.38
N GLY A 53 -2.09 -23.62 6.97
CA GLY A 53 -2.54 -24.94 7.41
C GLY A 53 -3.91 -25.37 6.86
N LYS A 54 -4.53 -24.56 6.00
CA LYS A 54 -5.81 -24.89 5.34
C LYS A 54 -5.55 -25.36 3.91
N PRO A 55 -6.41 -26.22 3.34
CA PRO A 55 -6.31 -26.56 1.92
C PRO A 55 -6.49 -25.32 1.05
N ALA A 56 -5.79 -25.28 -0.08
CA ALA A 56 -6.02 -24.26 -1.09
C ALA A 56 -7.51 -24.30 -1.54
N PRO A 57 -8.19 -23.14 -1.64
CA PRO A 57 -9.58 -23.11 -2.10
C PRO A 57 -9.71 -23.72 -3.49
N GLY A 58 -10.83 -24.41 -3.74
CA GLY A 58 -11.18 -24.86 -5.08
C GLY A 58 -11.54 -23.68 -5.99
N PHE A 59 -11.09 -23.73 -7.24
CA PHE A 59 -11.37 -22.77 -8.28
C PHE A 59 -11.44 -23.47 -9.64
N ASP A 60 -12.28 -22.92 -10.50
CA ASP A 60 -12.44 -23.27 -11.90
C ASP A 60 -12.43 -21.96 -12.68
N LEU A 61 -11.28 -21.65 -13.30
CA LEU A 61 -11.03 -20.36 -13.94
C LEU A 61 -10.84 -20.58 -15.45
N PRO A 62 -11.33 -19.66 -16.29
CA PRO A 62 -11.03 -19.72 -17.71
C PRO A 62 -9.53 -19.53 -17.95
N PRO A 63 -9.00 -20.06 -19.06
CA PRO A 63 -7.63 -19.76 -19.47
C PRO A 63 -7.45 -18.25 -19.69
N LEU A 64 -6.22 -17.78 -19.49
CA LEU A 64 -5.88 -16.40 -19.82
C LEU A 64 -6.01 -16.20 -21.33
N GLU A 65 -6.77 -15.18 -21.72
CA GLU A 65 -7.01 -14.88 -23.12
C GLU A 65 -5.69 -14.60 -23.87
N GLY A 66 -5.51 -15.25 -25.02
CA GLY A 66 -4.29 -15.14 -25.82
C GLY A 66 -3.08 -15.89 -25.25
N ALA A 67 -3.20 -16.58 -24.12
CA ALA A 67 -2.13 -17.43 -23.62
C ALA A 67 -2.06 -18.75 -24.39
N GLU A 68 -0.84 -19.15 -24.77
CA GLU A 68 -0.57 -20.47 -25.37
C GLU A 68 -0.47 -21.59 -24.32
N ARG A 69 -0.87 -21.33 -23.07
CA ARG A 69 -0.80 -22.29 -21.96
C ARG A 69 -2.21 -22.66 -21.48
N PRO A 70 -2.40 -23.90 -20.96
CA PRO A 70 -3.64 -24.28 -20.31
C PRO A 70 -4.00 -23.37 -19.12
N ALA A 71 -5.28 -23.33 -18.77
CA ALA A 71 -5.73 -22.69 -17.54
C ALA A 71 -5.08 -23.36 -16.32
N VAL A 72 -4.73 -22.56 -15.32
CA VAL A 72 -4.38 -23.08 -13.99
C VAL A 72 -5.65 -23.56 -13.32
N THR A 73 -5.58 -24.72 -12.67
CA THR A 73 -6.70 -25.38 -11.99
C THR A 73 -6.33 -25.76 -10.56
N SER A 74 -7.33 -26.07 -9.74
CA SER A 74 -7.07 -26.60 -8.39
C SER A 74 -6.35 -27.94 -8.37
N ALA A 75 -6.36 -28.70 -9.48
CA ALA A 75 -5.62 -29.95 -9.57
C ALA A 75 -4.10 -29.70 -9.63
N ASP A 76 -3.66 -28.59 -10.23
CA ASP A 76 -2.25 -28.23 -10.38
C ASP A 76 -1.58 -27.89 -9.03
N LEU A 77 -2.38 -27.55 -8.02
CA LEU A 77 -1.91 -27.28 -6.65
C LEU A 77 -1.77 -28.54 -5.79
N ARG A 78 -2.14 -29.72 -6.29
CA ARG A 78 -2.09 -30.99 -5.56
C ARG A 78 -0.87 -31.80 -5.99
N GLY A 79 -0.33 -32.57 -5.06
CA GLY A 79 0.76 -33.52 -5.32
C GLY A 79 1.83 -33.48 -4.23
N ASP A 80 2.92 -34.21 -4.48
CA ASP A 80 3.98 -34.42 -3.49
C ASP A 80 5.05 -33.31 -3.47
N ARG A 81 4.97 -32.36 -4.41
CA ARG A 81 5.93 -31.26 -4.52
C ARG A 81 5.28 -29.93 -4.14
N PRO A 82 5.99 -29.06 -3.39
CA PRO A 82 5.55 -27.70 -3.15
C PRO A 82 5.37 -26.93 -4.45
N VAL A 83 4.34 -26.10 -4.50
CA VAL A 83 4.01 -25.23 -5.62
C VAL A 83 4.00 -23.78 -5.14
N LEU A 84 4.59 -22.88 -5.92
CA LEU A 84 4.50 -21.44 -5.73
C LEU A 84 3.43 -20.90 -6.69
N LEU A 85 2.27 -20.50 -6.17
CA LEU A 85 1.23 -19.84 -6.96
C LEU A 85 1.44 -18.32 -6.91
N ASN A 86 1.63 -17.70 -8.06
CA ASN A 86 1.87 -16.26 -8.18
C ASN A 86 0.60 -15.51 -8.64
N PHE A 87 0.23 -14.46 -7.91
CA PHE A 87 -0.88 -13.58 -8.27
C PHE A 87 -0.32 -12.30 -8.91
N PHE A 88 -0.70 -12.02 -10.16
CA PHE A 88 -0.21 -10.86 -10.90
C PHE A 88 -1.33 -10.08 -11.59
N ALA A 89 -0.99 -8.90 -12.09
CA ALA A 89 -1.84 -8.11 -12.97
C ALA A 89 -1.00 -7.32 -13.97
N SER A 90 -1.57 -6.97 -15.12
CA SER A 90 -0.88 -6.22 -16.18
C SER A 90 -0.40 -4.83 -15.75
N TRP A 91 -1.05 -4.25 -14.76
CA TRP A 91 -0.76 -2.93 -14.19
C TRP A 91 0.08 -3.00 -12.90
N CYS A 92 0.52 -4.19 -12.50
CA CYS A 92 1.30 -4.39 -11.29
C CYS A 92 2.79 -4.11 -11.53
N VAL A 93 3.25 -2.91 -11.17
CA VAL A 93 4.68 -2.53 -11.28
C VAL A 93 5.61 -3.46 -10.49
N PRO A 94 5.30 -3.85 -9.24
CA PRO A 94 6.13 -4.81 -8.51
C PRO A 94 6.25 -6.17 -9.21
N CYS A 95 5.20 -6.64 -9.89
CA CYS A 95 5.20 -7.91 -10.60
C CYS A 95 6.20 -7.92 -11.76
N VAL A 96 6.39 -6.78 -12.44
CA VAL A 96 7.41 -6.64 -13.50
C VAL A 96 8.82 -6.79 -12.92
N ILE A 97 9.06 -6.24 -11.73
CA ILE A 97 10.34 -6.32 -11.03
C ILE A 97 10.60 -7.74 -10.52
N GLU A 98 9.56 -8.45 -10.09
CA GLU A 98 9.64 -9.80 -9.54
C GLU A 98 9.81 -10.88 -10.63
N HIS A 99 9.24 -10.67 -11.81
CA HIS A 99 9.16 -11.68 -12.87
C HIS A 99 10.51 -12.35 -13.23
N PRO A 100 11.64 -11.63 -13.37
CA PRO A 100 12.93 -12.26 -13.63
C PRO A 100 13.38 -13.26 -12.55
N GLN A 101 13.01 -13.03 -11.28
CA GLN A 101 13.30 -13.94 -10.17
C GLN A 101 12.43 -15.19 -10.25
N LEU A 102 11.14 -15.04 -10.55
CA LEU A 102 10.25 -16.19 -10.77
C LEU A 102 10.75 -17.07 -11.93
N MET A 103 11.17 -16.46 -13.03
CA MET A 103 11.76 -17.19 -14.15
C MET A 103 13.06 -17.90 -13.78
N LYS A 104 13.86 -17.33 -12.88
CA LYS A 104 15.04 -18.01 -12.34
C LYS A 104 14.64 -19.21 -11.49
N MET A 105 13.70 -19.05 -10.57
CA MET A 105 13.20 -20.15 -9.72
C MET A 105 12.66 -21.32 -10.56
N MET A 106 11.94 -21.02 -11.66
CA MET A 106 11.47 -22.06 -12.58
C MET A 106 12.62 -22.85 -13.22
N ARG A 107 13.70 -22.16 -13.64
CA ARG A 107 14.91 -22.84 -14.16
C ARG A 107 15.61 -23.67 -13.10
N ASP A 108 15.54 -23.23 -11.85
CA ASP A 108 16.09 -23.93 -10.68
C ASP A 108 15.17 -25.09 -10.20
N GLY A 109 14.06 -25.35 -10.89
CA GLY A 109 13.18 -26.51 -10.67
C GLY A 109 11.97 -26.26 -9.77
N VAL A 110 11.73 -25.01 -9.35
CA VAL A 110 10.53 -24.64 -8.59
C VAL A 110 9.31 -24.64 -9.52
N ALA A 111 8.23 -25.31 -9.10
CA ALA A 111 6.95 -25.24 -9.79
C ALA A 111 6.27 -23.90 -9.49
N VAL A 112 6.46 -22.93 -10.38
CA VAL A 112 5.78 -21.61 -10.33
C VAL A 112 4.58 -21.63 -11.26
N LEU A 113 3.40 -21.36 -10.71
CA LEU A 113 2.13 -21.31 -11.43
C LEU A 113 1.58 -19.89 -11.51
#